data_AF-A0A7V3X454-F1
#
_entry.id   AF-A0A7V3X454-F1
#
_cell.length_a   1.000
_cell.length_b   1.000
_cell.length_c   1.000
_cell.angle_alpha   90.00
_cell.angle_beta   90.00
_cell.angle_gamma   90.00
#
_symmetry.space_group_name_H-M   'P 1'
#
loop_
_entity.id
_entity.type
_entity.pdbx_description
1 polymer ?
#
loop_
_entity_poly.entity_id
_entity_poly.type
_entity_poly.pdbx_seq_one_letter_code
_entity_poly.pdbx_strand_id
1 'polypeptide(L)'
;MLLKYTNRHGLIAGATGTGKTVTLQILAEELSAAGVPVFMSDVKGDLSGLAVAGSEDFKLHEAFISRAQKIGFDDYAYDSFPVTFWDLFGKSGHPIRTTVAEMGPLLISRLL
;
A
#
# COMPACT_ATOMS: atom_id res chain seq x y z
N MET A 1 2.91 -11.78 -11.36
CA MET A 1 1.89 -12.25 -10.39
C MET A 1 0.77 -13.08 -11.02
N LEU A 2 0.05 -13.90 -10.23
CA LEU A 2 -1.21 -14.56 -10.62
C LEU A 2 -2.40 -13.59 -10.49
N LEU A 3 -2.37 -12.48 -11.24
CA LEU A 3 -3.37 -11.40 -11.20
C LEU A 3 -4.82 -11.91 -11.31
N LYS A 4 -5.04 -13.05 -11.96
CA LYS A 4 -6.35 -13.70 -12.05
C LYS A 4 -7.06 -13.99 -10.73
N TYR A 5 -6.35 -13.98 -9.59
CA TYR A 5 -6.93 -14.22 -8.27
C TYR A 5 -7.27 -12.95 -7.49
N THR A 6 -6.91 -11.76 -8.00
CA THR A 6 -7.14 -10.48 -7.28
C THR A 6 -8.60 -10.03 -7.34
N ASN A 7 -9.44 -10.71 -8.12
CA ASN A 7 -10.89 -10.55 -8.13
C ASN A 7 -11.61 -11.30 -6.98
N ARG A 8 -10.86 -11.89 -6.04
CA ARG A 8 -11.38 -12.54 -4.83
C ARG A 8 -10.91 -11.82 -3.59
N HIS A 9 -11.73 -11.86 -2.54
CA HIS A 9 -11.31 -11.38 -1.23
C HIS A 9 -10.19 -12.26 -0.67
N GLY A 10 -9.22 -11.62 -0.03
CA GLY A 10 -8.09 -12.26 0.63
C GLY A 10 -7.93 -11.75 2.06
N LEU A 11 -7.25 -12.54 2.89
CA LEU A 11 -6.94 -12.20 4.28
C LEU A 11 -5.42 -12.30 4.50
N ILE A 12 -4.80 -11.21 4.92
CA ILE A 12 -3.41 -11.18 5.38
C ILE A 12 -3.43 -11.13 6.91
N ALA A 13 -3.18 -12.27 7.55
CA ALA A 13 -3.15 -12.41 9.00
C ALA A 13 -1.74 -12.80 9.49
N GLY A 14 -1.40 -12.37 10.70
CA GLY A 14 -0.09 -12.62 11.30
C GLY A 14 0.15 -11.77 12.56
N ALA A 15 1.13 -12.14 13.37
CA ALA A 15 1.53 -11.37 14.55
C ALA A 15 2.26 -10.06 14.16
N THR A 16 2.56 -9.21 15.13
CA THR A 16 3.40 -8.02 14.89
C THR A 16 4.79 -8.45 14.42
N GLY A 17 5.33 -7.76 13.40
CA GLY A 17 6.65 -8.08 12.84
C GLY A 17 6.68 -9.22 11.81
N THR A 18 5.55 -9.89 11.53
CA THR A 18 5.52 -11.01 10.55
C THR A 18 5.33 -10.58 9.10
N GLY A 19 5.63 -9.32 8.77
CA GLY A 19 5.60 -8.83 7.38
C GLY A 19 4.22 -8.48 6.80
N LYS A 20 3.14 -8.42 7.60
CA LYS A 20 1.80 -8.06 7.08
C LYS A 20 1.77 -6.80 6.22
N THR A 21 2.41 -5.73 6.70
CA THR A 21 2.49 -4.45 5.98
C THR A 21 3.31 -4.57 4.71
N VAL A 22 4.44 -5.27 4.75
CA VAL A 22 5.30 -5.51 3.58
C VAL A 22 4.55 -6.31 2.51
N THR A 23 3.79 -7.33 2.90
CA THR A 23 2.94 -8.08 1.96
C THR A 23 1.89 -7.19 1.31
N LEU A 24 1.26 -6.29 2.07
CA LEU A 24 0.26 -5.36 1.54
C LEU A 24 0.87 -4.35 0.57
N GLN A 25 2.07 -3.82 0.88
CA GLN A 25 2.83 -2.92 0.02
C GLN A 25 3.14 -3.59 -1.33
N ILE A 26 3.78 -4.77 -1.30
CA ILE A 26 4.12 -5.52 -2.53
C ILE A 26 2.88 -5.81 -3.38
N LEU A 27 1.75 -6.16 -2.76
CA LEU A 27 0.50 -6.37 -3.51
C LEU A 27 0.02 -5.10 -4.20
N ALA A 28 0.14 -3.95 -3.55
CA ALA A 28 -0.27 -2.68 -4.12
C ALA A 28 0.67 -2.20 -5.23
N GLU A 29 1.98 -2.36 -5.06
CA GLU A 29 3.01 -2.09 -6.07
C GLU A 29 2.73 -2.89 -7.35
N GLU A 30 2.54 -4.21 -7.22
CA GLU A 30 2.31 -5.10 -8.36
C GLU A 30 0.97 -4.84 -9.06
N LEU A 31 -0.09 -4.52 -8.30
CA LEU A 31 -1.37 -4.11 -8.88
C LEU A 31 -1.25 -2.78 -9.62
N SER A 32 -0.54 -1.81 -9.05
CA SER A 32 -0.29 -0.51 -9.67
C SER A 32 0.55 -0.65 -10.95
N ALA A 33 1.61 -1.47 -10.93
CA ALA A 33 2.41 -1.81 -12.11
C ALA A 33 1.58 -2.47 -13.22
N ALA A 34 0.55 -3.24 -12.85
CA ALA A 34 -0.41 -3.83 -13.78
C ALA A 34 -1.51 -2.84 -14.25
N GLY A 35 -1.47 -1.58 -13.82
CA GLY A 35 -2.46 -0.56 -14.17
C GLY A 35 -3.78 -0.68 -13.41
N VAL A 36 -3.83 -1.45 -12.31
CA VAL A 36 -5.01 -1.62 -11.48
C VAL A 36 -4.98 -0.60 -10.34
N PRO A 37 -5.97 0.30 -10.22
CA PRO A 37 -6.05 1.25 -9.11
C PRO A 37 -6.24 0.54 -7.78
N VAL A 38 -5.45 0.94 -6.77
CA VAL A 38 -5.54 0.40 -5.41
C VAL A 38 -5.95 1.50 -4.44
N PHE A 39 -6.98 1.24 -3.64
CA PHE A 39 -7.39 2.11 -2.54
C PHE A 39 -7.14 1.40 -1.22
N MET A 40 -6.45 2.07 -0.29
CA MET A 40 -6.02 1.49 0.98
C MET A 40 -6.08 2.51 2.11
N SER A 41 -6.37 2.02 3.31
CA SER A 41 -6.32 2.82 4.54
C SER A 41 -4.94 2.69 5.18
N ASP A 42 -4.18 3.78 5.23
CA ASP A 42 -2.90 3.83 5.93
C ASP A 42 -3.08 4.35 7.37
N VAL A 43 -3.42 3.46 8.30
CA VAL A 43 -3.68 3.83 9.70
C VAL A 43 -2.38 4.17 10.46
N LYS A 44 -1.25 3.57 10.05
CA LYS A 44 0.03 3.70 10.76
C LYS A 44 1.04 4.63 10.09
N GLY A 45 0.79 5.03 8.84
CA GLY A 45 1.73 5.80 8.02
C GLY A 45 2.77 4.93 7.31
N ASP A 46 2.70 3.60 7.46
CA ASP A 46 3.69 2.69 6.93
C ASP A 46 3.55 2.50 5.40
N LEU A 47 2.39 2.80 4.80
CA LEU A 47 2.13 2.62 3.37
C LEU A 47 2.52 3.84 2.53
N SER A 48 2.65 5.01 3.17
CA SER A 48 3.04 6.26 2.50
C SER A 48 4.40 6.20 1.78
N GLY A 49 5.30 5.31 2.19
CA GLY A 49 6.60 5.09 1.56
C GLY A 49 6.54 4.64 0.10
N LEU A 50 5.40 4.12 -0.37
CA LEU A 50 5.20 3.69 -1.77
C LEU A 50 5.39 4.83 -2.78
N ALA A 51 5.25 6.08 -2.34
CA ALA A 51 5.37 7.26 -3.20
C ALA A 51 6.82 7.61 -3.59
N VAL A 52 7.82 7.04 -2.90
CA VAL A 52 9.23 7.41 -3.06
C VAL A 52 10.07 6.16 -3.20
N ALA A 53 10.94 6.14 -4.22
CA ALA A 53 11.86 5.03 -4.40
C ALA A 53 12.85 4.94 -3.22
N GLY A 54 13.23 3.70 -2.87
CA GLY A 54 14.34 3.46 -1.96
C GLY A 54 15.66 4.03 -2.49
N SER A 55 16.66 4.11 -1.61
CA SER A 55 18.00 4.59 -1.94
C SER A 55 19.07 3.60 -1.48
N GLU A 56 20.17 3.55 -2.24
CA GLU A 56 21.36 2.77 -1.91
C GLU A 56 22.06 3.28 -0.63
N ASP A 57 21.90 4.57 -0.32
CA ASP A 57 22.46 5.21 0.89
C ASP A 57 21.67 4.84 2.16
N PHE A 58 20.54 4.15 2.04
CA PHE A 58 19.72 3.78 3.17
C PHE A 58 20.29 2.56 3.91
N LYS A 59 20.24 2.57 5.24
CA LYS A 59 20.84 1.54 6.12
C LYS A 59 20.44 0.08 5.84
N LEU A 60 19.34 -0.16 5.13
CA LEU A 60 18.85 -1.51 4.80
C LEU A 60 19.27 -1.99 3.41
N HIS A 61 19.94 -1.15 2.61
CA HIS A 61 20.33 -1.48 1.23
C HIS A 61 21.12 -2.78 1.14
N GLU A 62 22.21 -2.90 1.92
CA GLU A 62 23.06 -4.09 1.93
C GLU A 62 22.28 -5.37 2.27
N ALA A 63 21.36 -5.30 3.24
CA ALA A 63 20.54 -6.43 3.63
C ALA A 63 19.60 -6.89 2.51
N PHE A 64 19.02 -5.94 1.76
CA PHE A 64 18.15 -6.24 0.62
C PHE A 64 18.94 -6.84 -0.55
N ILE A 65 20.07 -6.25 -0.92
CA ILE A 65 20.92 -6.77 -2.00
C ILE A 65 21.45 -8.17 -1.68
N SER A 66 21.96 -8.39 -0.46
CA SER A 66 22.41 -9.73 -0.03
C SER A 66 21.28 -10.75 -0.07
N ARG A 67 20.06 -10.35 0.32
CA ARG A 67 18.90 -11.23 0.30
C ARG A 67 18.44 -11.53 -1.12
N ALA A 68 18.48 -10.57 -2.04
CA ALA A 68 18.12 -10.73 -3.45
C ALA A 68 19.08 -11.69 -4.16
N GLN A 69 20.39 -11.50 -3.97
CA GLN A 69 21.43 -12.40 -4.50
C GLN A 69 21.26 -13.84 -4.01
N LYS A 70 20.94 -14.04 -2.73
CA LYS A 70 20.74 -15.38 -2.14
C LYS A 70 19.57 -16.16 -2.76
N ILE A 71 18.57 -15.49 -3.33
CA ILE A 71 17.44 -16.15 -4.01
C ILE A 71 17.49 -16.06 -5.53
N GLY A 72 18.55 -15.49 -6.10
CA GLY A 72 18.64 -15.26 -7.55
C GLY A 72 17.59 -14.27 -8.06
N PHE A 73 17.31 -13.22 -7.28
CA PHE A 73 16.45 -12.12 -7.73
C PHE A 73 17.34 -11.03 -8.34
N ASP A 74 17.75 -11.26 -9.60
CA ASP A 74 18.84 -10.54 -10.26
C ASP A 74 18.45 -9.14 -10.75
N ASP A 75 17.15 -8.85 -10.89
CA ASP A 75 16.57 -7.59 -11.38
C ASP A 75 16.00 -6.72 -10.25
N TYR A 76 16.45 -6.93 -9.01
CA TYR A 76 16.03 -6.12 -7.88
C TYR A 76 16.46 -4.65 -8.05
N ALA A 77 15.48 -3.75 -8.14
CA ALA A 77 15.67 -2.31 -8.22
C ALA A 77 14.65 -1.59 -7.32
N TYR A 78 15.00 -0.38 -6.87
CA TYR A 78 14.06 0.49 -6.19
C TYR A 78 13.20 1.23 -7.22
N ASP A 79 11.90 1.35 -6.93
CA ASP A 79 10.97 2.09 -7.78
C ASP A 79 9.99 2.90 -6.91
N SER A 80 9.32 3.87 -7.54
CA SER A 80 8.29 4.70 -6.93
C SER A 80 6.96 4.52 -7.66
N PHE A 81 5.86 4.52 -6.92
CA PHE A 81 4.53 4.33 -7.49
C PHE A 81 3.71 5.62 -7.42
N PRO A 82 2.76 5.81 -8.37
CA PRO A 82 1.85 6.95 -8.33
C PRO A 82 0.93 6.82 -7.11
N VAL A 83 1.11 7.69 -6.14
CA VAL A 83 0.31 7.72 -4.91
C VAL A 83 -0.41 9.06 -4.79
N THR A 84 -1.70 9.02 -4.49
CA THR A 84 -2.47 10.19 -4.06
C THR A 84 -2.88 10.00 -2.61
N PHE A 85 -2.47 10.91 -1.75
CA PHE A 85 -2.88 10.91 -0.34
C PHE A 85 -4.25 11.57 -0.20
N TRP A 86 -5.22 10.84 0.32
CA TRP A 86 -6.55 11.35 0.63
C TRP A 86 -6.58 11.76 2.10
N ASP A 87 -7.01 13.00 2.36
CA ASP A 87 -7.07 13.57 3.69
C ASP A 87 -8.53 13.82 4.10
N LEU A 88 -8.94 13.14 5.17
CA LEU A 88 -10.25 13.29 5.80
C LEU A 88 -10.51 14.71 6.31
N PHE A 89 -9.47 15.42 6.72
CA PHE A 89 -9.56 16.79 7.25
C PHE A 89 -9.17 17.86 6.22
N GLY A 90 -8.73 17.45 5.02
CA GLY A 90 -8.38 18.36 3.92
C GLY A 90 -7.23 19.32 4.20
N LYS A 91 -6.27 18.95 5.06
CA LYS A 91 -5.12 19.77 5.45
C LYS A 91 -3.88 19.53 4.60
N SER A 92 -3.54 18.26 4.37
CA SER A 92 -2.24 17.84 3.83
C SER A 92 -2.35 16.95 2.59
N GLY A 93 -3.56 16.67 2.11
CA GLY A 93 -3.80 15.78 0.96
C GLY A 93 -5.07 16.14 0.19
N HIS A 94 -5.43 15.29 -0.76
CA HIS A 94 -6.65 15.42 -1.54
C HIS A 94 -7.87 15.34 -0.61
N PRO A 95 -8.73 16.36 -0.57
CA PRO A 95 -9.84 16.39 0.38
C PRO A 95 -10.88 15.33 0.01
N ILE A 96 -11.31 14.56 1.02
CA ILE A 96 -12.48 13.68 0.85
C ILE A 96 -13.72 14.57 0.79
N ARG A 97 -14.46 14.50 -0.33
CA ARG A 97 -15.57 15.41 -0.63
C ARG A 97 -16.83 15.18 0.19
N THR A 98 -16.87 14.16 1.05
CA THR A 98 -18.07 13.83 1.83
C THR A 98 -17.76 13.72 3.32
N THR A 99 -18.65 14.25 4.15
CA THR A 99 -18.60 14.10 5.61
C THR A 99 -19.65 13.13 6.11
N VAL A 100 -19.45 12.55 7.30
CA VAL A 100 -20.46 11.69 7.95
C VAL A 100 -21.79 12.45 8.13
N ALA A 101 -21.73 13.76 8.36
CA ALA A 101 -22.92 14.61 8.47
C ALA A 101 -23.71 14.68 7.15
N GLU A 102 -23.05 14.65 6.01
CA GLU A 102 -23.68 14.70 4.67
C GLU A 102 -24.28 13.37 4.24
N MET A 103 -23.78 12.24 4.75
CA MET A 103 -24.36 10.91 4.44
C MET A 103 -25.79 10.79 4.97
N GLY A 104 -26.09 11.44 6.09
CA GLY A 104 -27.41 11.40 6.72
C GLY A 104 -27.74 10.04 7.38
N PRO A 105 -28.80 10.00 8.22
CA PRO A 105 -29.09 8.83 9.06
C PRO A 105 -29.47 7.57 8.27
N LEU A 106 -30.08 7.73 7.09
CA LEU A 106 -30.53 6.61 6.24
C LEU A 106 -29.38 5.82 5.59
N LEU A 107 -28.31 6.50 5.15
CA LEU A 107 -27.13 5.82 4.60
C LEU A 107 -26.30 5.18 5.73
N ILE A 108 -26.17 5.88 6.86
CA ILE A 108 -25.45 5.37 8.04
C ILE A 108 -26.13 4.11 8.60
N SER A 109 -27.47 4.07 8.68
CA SER A 109 -28.21 2.91 9.21
C SER A 109 -28.10 1.64 8.34
N ARG A 110 -27.54 1.74 7.13
CA ARG A 110 -27.28 0.58 6.25
C ARG A 110 -25.83 0.12 6.30
N LEU A 111 -24.92 0.98 6.75
CA LEU A 111 -23.49 0.70 6.86
C LEU A 111 -23.12 0.10 8.22
N LEU A 112 -23.83 0.50 9.28
CA LEU A 112 -23.73 -0.02 10.65
C LEU A 112 -24.72 -1.16 10.88
#